data_AF-A0A358Y3J8-F1
#
_entry.id   AF-A0A358Y3J8-F1
#
_cell.length_a   1.000
_cell.length_b   1.000
_cell.length_c   1.000
_cell.angle_alpha   90.00
_cell.angle_beta   90.00
_cell.angle_gamma   90.00
#
_symmetry.space_group_name_H-M   'P 1'
#
loop_
_entity.id
_entity.type
_entity.pdbx_description
1 polymer ?
#
loop_
_entity_poly.entity_id
_entity_poly.type
_entity_poly.pdbx_seq_one_letter_code
_entity_poly.pdbx_strand_id
1 'polypeptide(L)'
;KAGDVKDASLKAGPSLRGVVIDKKLFSRAIKDRKSKTQDKPILETLDAEYQKDFAELKEKLVDKLMVILGEHKSSGVYNNFKEELIKKGTKFNNKALFALDYTIVNPLNWTADEKINQLISRVIHNFSIKANDLLGNYKRRKFHISVGDELPAGIVKLAKVYVAKKRKLKVGDKMAGRHGNKGIVANIVRQEDMPFLEDGTPVDIVLNPLGVPSRMNLGQIYETVLGWAGQKLGVKFATPIFDGATPDEINDWTDKAGVPRSGKTYLYDGGTGERFHQTATVGVIYMLKLSHMVDDKMHARSIGPYSLITQQPLGGKAQFGGQRFGEMEVWALEAFGASNILQEILTVKSDDVMGRAKAYEAIVKGDNIPEPGIPESFNVLLHELRGLCLNVSMD
;
A
#
# COMPACT_ATOMS: atom_id res chain seq x y z
N LYS A 1 -17.66 29.73 -26.67
CA LYS A 1 -17.53 29.78 -25.18
C LYS A 1 -17.18 28.41 -24.57
N ALA A 2 -16.27 27.63 -25.18
CA ALA A 2 -15.86 26.32 -24.69
C ALA A 2 -14.32 26.20 -24.51
N GLY A 3 -13.61 27.34 -24.46
CA GLY A 3 -12.15 27.41 -24.38
C GLY A 3 -11.58 27.58 -22.97
N ASP A 4 -12.41 27.92 -21.96
CA ASP A 4 -11.91 28.36 -20.65
C ASP A 4 -11.76 27.24 -19.61
N VAL A 5 -12.09 25.99 -19.96
CA VAL A 5 -11.96 24.85 -19.04
C VAL A 5 -11.20 23.71 -19.71
N LYS A 6 -9.94 23.53 -19.30
CA LYS A 6 -9.11 22.40 -19.71
C LYS A 6 -9.33 21.25 -18.73
N ASP A 7 -9.78 20.10 -19.23
CA ASP A 7 -9.86 18.87 -18.41
C ASP A 7 -8.45 18.30 -18.21
N ALA A 8 -7.95 18.39 -16.97
CA ALA A 8 -6.68 17.83 -16.53
C ALA A 8 -6.86 16.57 -15.66
N SER A 9 -8.03 15.93 -15.73
CA SER A 9 -8.36 14.78 -14.89
C SER A 9 -7.47 13.58 -15.21
N LEU A 10 -7.01 12.91 -14.14
CA LEU A 10 -6.35 11.61 -14.27
C LEU A 10 -7.35 10.58 -14.78
N LYS A 11 -7.02 9.90 -15.88
CA LYS A 11 -7.86 8.83 -16.44
C LYS A 11 -7.45 7.48 -15.87
N ALA A 12 -8.44 6.65 -15.57
CA ALA A 12 -8.22 5.26 -15.23
C ALA A 12 -7.57 4.54 -16.44
N GLY A 13 -6.43 3.88 -16.21
CA GLY A 13 -5.80 3.06 -17.24
C GLY A 13 -6.69 1.87 -17.64
N PRO A 14 -6.56 1.33 -18.86
CA PRO A 14 -7.38 0.21 -19.34
C PRO A 14 -7.32 -1.06 -18.47
N SER A 15 -6.23 -1.23 -17.72
CA SER A 15 -5.99 -2.38 -16.83
C SER A 15 -6.50 -2.18 -15.40
N LEU A 16 -7.03 -0.99 -15.07
CA LEU A 16 -7.61 -0.73 -13.76
C LEU A 16 -9.00 -1.38 -13.67
N ARG A 17 -9.10 -2.39 -12.81
CA ARG A 17 -10.37 -3.02 -12.42
C ARG A 17 -10.47 -3.01 -10.90
N GLY A 18 -11.60 -2.60 -10.37
CA GLY A 18 -11.81 -2.53 -8.92
C GLY A 18 -13.20 -2.00 -8.61
N VAL A 19 -13.50 -1.95 -7.30
CA VAL A 19 -14.77 -1.43 -6.80
C VAL A 19 -14.53 -0.02 -6.28
N VAL A 20 -15.38 0.93 -6.68
CA VAL A 20 -15.36 2.27 -6.11
C VAL A 20 -15.83 2.18 -4.67
N ILE A 21 -14.96 2.50 -3.72
CA ILE A 21 -15.26 2.45 -2.28
C ILE A 21 -15.76 3.79 -1.75
N ASP A 22 -15.30 4.89 -2.33
CA ASP A 22 -15.65 6.23 -1.89
C ASP A 22 -15.45 7.23 -3.02
N LYS A 23 -16.22 8.32 -2.99
CA LYS A 23 -16.13 9.43 -3.93
C LYS A 23 -16.24 10.74 -3.16
N LYS A 24 -15.27 11.62 -3.36
CA LYS A 24 -15.24 12.95 -2.75
C LYS A 24 -15.14 14.00 -3.84
N LEU A 25 -16.04 14.98 -3.78
CA LEU A 25 -15.99 16.14 -4.66
C LEU A 25 -15.56 17.34 -3.82
N PHE A 26 -14.37 17.85 -4.11
CA PHE A 26 -13.84 19.05 -3.51
C PHE A 26 -14.17 20.23 -4.43
N SER A 27 -14.63 21.33 -3.85
CA SER A 27 -14.89 22.56 -4.60
C SER A 27 -14.51 23.75 -3.76
N ARG A 28 -13.86 24.73 -4.39
CA ARG A 28 -13.58 25.99 -3.72
C ARG A 28 -14.90 26.66 -3.36
N ALA A 29 -15.04 27.10 -2.11
CA ALA A 29 -16.26 27.78 -1.68
C ALA A 29 -16.41 29.12 -2.43
N ILE A 30 -17.35 29.16 -3.38
CA ILE A 30 -17.84 30.41 -3.94
C ILE A 30 -18.87 30.92 -2.93
N LYS A 31 -18.51 31.99 -2.20
CA LYS A 31 -19.36 32.58 -1.14
C LYS A 31 -20.50 33.42 -1.74
N ASP A 32 -21.34 32.80 -2.56
CA ASP A 32 -22.57 33.40 -3.05
C ASP A 32 -23.65 33.48 -1.97
N ARG A 33 -24.59 34.42 -2.11
CA ARG A 33 -25.71 34.61 -1.17
C ARG A 33 -26.59 33.36 -1.05
N LYS A 34 -26.59 32.49 -2.06
CA LYS A 34 -27.35 31.24 -2.12
C LYS A 34 -26.69 30.10 -1.35
N SER A 35 -25.36 29.96 -1.40
CA SER A 35 -24.61 28.91 -0.67
C SER A 35 -24.63 29.16 0.84
N LYS A 36 -24.44 30.41 1.28
CA LYS A 36 -24.55 30.77 2.71
C LYS A 36 -25.90 30.41 3.35
N THR A 37 -26.99 30.49 2.59
CA THR A 37 -28.33 30.12 3.07
C THR A 37 -28.51 28.60 3.18
N GLN A 38 -27.79 27.82 2.37
CA GLN A 38 -27.80 26.35 2.44
C GLN A 38 -26.87 25.81 3.54
N ASP A 39 -25.73 26.48 3.79
CA ASP A 39 -24.77 26.03 4.79
C ASP A 39 -25.26 26.25 6.23
N LYS A 40 -26.06 27.30 6.46
CA LYS A 40 -26.60 27.64 7.79
C LYS A 40 -27.35 26.49 8.49
N PRO A 41 -28.36 25.83 7.88
CA PRO A 41 -29.04 24.69 8.51
C PRO A 41 -28.11 23.48 8.72
N ILE A 42 -27.10 23.29 7.88
CA ILE A 42 -26.11 22.21 8.04
C ILE A 42 -25.21 22.47 9.25
N LEU A 43 -24.83 23.73 9.48
CA LEU A 43 -24.06 24.11 10.67
C LEU A 43 -24.89 23.98 11.96
N GLU A 44 -26.17 24.35 11.92
CA GLU A 44 -27.08 24.21 13.06
C GLU A 44 -27.31 22.73 13.43
N THR A 45 -27.49 21.86 12.44
CA THR A 45 -27.58 20.41 12.68
C THR A 45 -26.28 19.81 13.22
N LEU A 46 -25.12 20.26 12.73
CA LEU A 46 -23.81 19.85 13.25
C LEU A 46 -23.59 20.30 14.71
N ASP A 47 -24.01 21.53 15.04
CA ASP A 47 -23.94 22.07 16.39
C ASP A 47 -24.84 21.25 17.34
N ALA A 48 -26.05 20.89 16.91
CA ALA A 48 -26.95 20.02 17.67
C ALA A 48 -26.41 18.59 17.86
N GLU A 49 -25.83 18.00 16.82
CA GLU A 49 -25.19 16.67 16.86
C GLU A 49 -24.05 16.64 17.88
N TYR A 50 -23.15 17.64 17.84
CA TYR A 50 -22.06 17.76 18.81
C TYR A 50 -22.57 17.90 20.25
N GLN A 51 -23.58 18.75 20.48
CA GLN A 51 -24.13 18.94 21.82
C GLN A 51 -24.75 17.65 22.37
N LYS A 52 -25.46 16.90 21.52
CA LYS A 52 -26.02 15.60 21.88
C LYS A 52 -24.92 14.60 22.25
N ASP A 53 -23.93 14.40 21.37
CA ASP A 53 -22.89 13.40 21.60
C ASP A 53 -22.01 13.76 22.80
N PHE A 54 -21.74 15.05 23.00
CA PHE A 54 -21.02 15.53 24.18
C PHE A 54 -21.82 15.33 25.47
N ALA A 55 -23.14 15.55 25.45
CA ALA A 55 -24.00 15.29 26.58
C ALA A 55 -24.04 13.79 26.94
N GLU A 56 -24.17 12.90 25.96
CA GLU A 56 -24.12 11.45 26.17
C GLU A 56 -22.76 10.99 26.73
N LEU A 57 -21.66 11.59 26.25
CA LEU A 57 -20.32 11.31 26.78
C LEU A 57 -20.18 11.78 28.23
N LYS A 58 -20.74 12.95 28.55
CA LYS A 58 -20.75 13.51 29.91
C LYS A 58 -21.60 12.67 30.86
N GLU A 59 -22.75 12.17 30.41
CA GLU A 59 -23.60 11.25 31.18
C GLU A 59 -22.86 9.97 31.54
N LYS A 60 -22.22 9.31 30.54
CA LYS A 60 -21.38 8.13 30.77
C LYS A 60 -20.22 8.36 31.73
N LEU A 61 -19.65 9.58 31.74
CA LEU A 61 -18.63 9.96 32.70
C LEU A 61 -19.21 10.04 34.12
N VAL A 62 -20.32 10.75 34.29
CA VAL A 62 -20.97 10.95 35.60
C VAL A 62 -21.39 9.61 36.20
N ASP A 63 -21.98 8.71 35.41
CA ASP A 63 -22.37 7.37 35.86
C ASP A 63 -21.17 6.57 36.39
N LYS A 64 -20.05 6.58 35.64
CA LYS A 64 -18.82 5.89 36.05
C LYS A 64 -18.21 6.53 37.30
N LEU A 65 -18.23 7.86 37.40
CA LEU A 65 -17.76 8.57 38.58
C LEU A 65 -18.63 8.24 39.79
N MET A 66 -19.95 8.14 39.67
CA MET A 66 -20.83 7.74 40.76
C MET A 66 -20.55 6.33 41.26
N VAL A 67 -20.30 5.38 40.35
CA VAL A 67 -19.92 4.01 40.74
C VAL A 67 -18.58 3.98 41.49
N ILE A 68 -17.61 4.79 41.05
CA ILE A 68 -16.28 4.88 41.68
C ILE A 68 -16.33 5.62 43.03
N LEU A 69 -17.13 6.68 43.12
CA LEU A 69 -17.25 7.53 44.30
C LEU A 69 -18.15 6.91 45.39
N GLY A 70 -19.11 6.05 45.04
CA GLY A 70 -19.92 5.28 45.97
C GLY A 70 -20.48 6.11 47.14
N GLU A 71 -20.18 5.70 48.38
CA GLU A 71 -20.55 6.43 49.60
C GLU A 71 -19.45 7.37 50.13
N HIS A 72 -18.33 7.49 49.43
CA HIS A 72 -17.20 8.30 49.89
C HIS A 72 -17.56 9.79 49.94
N LYS A 73 -17.14 10.45 51.01
CA LYS A 73 -17.30 11.90 51.17
C LYS A 73 -16.20 12.63 50.41
N SER A 74 -16.53 13.79 49.86
CA SER A 74 -15.59 14.68 49.19
C SER A 74 -14.49 15.15 50.15
N SER A 75 -13.23 15.07 49.75
CA SER A 75 -12.10 15.71 50.42
C SER A 75 -11.93 17.18 50.01
N GLY A 76 -12.81 17.70 49.14
CA GLY A 76 -12.72 18.99 48.47
C GLY A 76 -12.34 18.78 47.01
N VAL A 77 -13.21 19.15 46.07
CA VAL A 77 -12.90 19.15 44.63
C VAL A 77 -12.57 20.56 44.21
N TYR A 78 -11.41 20.75 43.60
CA TYR A 78 -10.91 22.05 43.16
C TYR A 78 -10.77 22.09 41.63
N ASN A 79 -10.89 23.29 41.05
CA ASN A 79 -10.42 23.51 39.68
C ASN A 79 -8.90 23.73 39.63
N ASN A 80 -8.35 23.83 38.43
CA ASN A 80 -6.93 24.12 38.20
C ASN A 80 -6.50 25.50 38.75
N PHE A 81 -7.45 26.39 39.04
CA PHE A 81 -7.24 27.70 39.65
C PHE A 81 -7.38 27.69 41.19
N LYS A 82 -7.53 26.50 41.80
CA LYS A 82 -7.72 26.28 43.24
C LYS A 82 -9.04 26.82 43.81
N GLU A 83 -10.02 27.11 42.97
CA GLU A 83 -11.38 27.41 43.43
C GLU A 83 -12.10 26.12 43.84
N GLU A 84 -12.80 26.16 44.96
CA GLU A 84 -13.52 25.01 45.49
C GLU A 84 -14.86 24.82 44.74
N LEU A 85 -14.99 23.70 44.04
CA LEU A 85 -16.19 23.34 43.28
C LEU A 85 -17.15 22.48 44.11
N ILE A 86 -16.61 21.57 44.95
CA ILE A 86 -17.41 20.73 45.85
C ILE A 86 -16.79 20.80 47.25
N LYS A 87 -17.59 21.24 48.22
CA LYS A 87 -17.18 21.40 49.61
C LYS A 87 -16.71 20.09 50.24
N LYS A 88 -15.64 20.17 51.03
CA LYS A 88 -15.16 19.07 51.86
C LYS A 88 -16.27 18.54 52.78
N GLY A 89 -16.39 17.22 52.88
CA GLY A 89 -17.35 16.50 53.72
C GLY A 89 -18.73 16.24 53.09
N THR A 90 -19.01 16.80 51.90
CA THR A 90 -20.28 16.55 51.19
C THR A 90 -20.28 15.21 50.47
N LYS A 91 -21.44 14.54 50.41
CA LYS A 91 -21.62 13.35 49.54
C LYS A 91 -21.78 13.83 48.09
N PHE A 92 -21.14 13.13 47.16
CA PHE A 92 -21.29 13.42 45.73
C PHE A 92 -22.73 13.13 45.27
N ASN A 93 -23.28 14.01 44.44
CA ASN A 93 -24.59 13.82 43.84
C ASN A 93 -24.52 14.05 42.33
N ASN A 94 -25.45 13.45 41.59
CA ASN A 94 -25.48 13.56 40.12
C ASN A 94 -25.54 15.01 39.66
N LYS A 95 -26.38 15.84 40.30
CA LYS A 95 -26.55 17.25 39.90
C LYS A 95 -25.25 18.06 40.02
N ALA A 96 -24.47 17.84 41.06
CA ALA A 96 -23.19 18.51 41.30
C ALA A 96 -22.15 18.04 40.28
N LEU A 97 -22.04 16.73 40.03
CA LEU A 97 -21.12 16.18 39.04
C LEU A 97 -21.45 16.68 37.62
N PHE A 98 -22.74 16.72 37.24
CA PHE A 98 -23.16 17.29 35.95
C PHE A 98 -22.89 18.79 35.83
N ALA A 99 -22.87 19.55 36.94
CA ALA A 99 -22.56 20.98 36.92
C ALA A 99 -21.06 21.27 36.75
N LEU A 100 -20.18 20.29 36.99
CA LEU A 100 -18.74 20.49 36.84
C LEU A 100 -18.33 20.66 35.37
N ASP A 101 -17.34 21.53 35.18
CA ASP A 101 -16.57 21.61 33.95
C ASP A 101 -15.30 20.75 34.07
N TYR A 102 -15.35 19.59 33.41
CA TYR A 102 -14.27 18.60 33.41
C TYR A 102 -13.04 19.01 32.58
N THR A 103 -13.09 20.15 31.88
CA THR A 103 -11.92 20.68 31.16
C THR A 103 -10.94 21.39 32.08
N ILE A 104 -11.43 21.95 33.18
CA ILE A 104 -10.65 22.74 34.15
C ILE A 104 -10.59 22.11 35.54
N VAL A 105 -11.25 20.98 35.76
CA VAL A 105 -11.26 20.31 37.07
C VAL A 105 -9.91 19.63 37.35
N ASN A 106 -9.41 19.77 38.58
CA ASN A 106 -8.23 19.04 39.01
C ASN A 106 -8.64 17.59 39.35
N PRO A 107 -8.07 16.56 38.70
CA PRO A 107 -8.44 15.16 38.93
C PRO A 107 -7.92 14.56 40.24
N LEU A 108 -7.10 15.29 41.01
CA LEU A 108 -6.41 14.77 42.19
C LEU A 108 -7.17 15.08 43.50
N ASN A 109 -7.03 14.19 44.49
CA ASN A 109 -7.48 14.37 45.88
C ASN A 109 -9.00 14.59 46.08
N TRP A 110 -9.85 13.94 45.27
CA TRP A 110 -11.31 14.04 45.43
C TRP A 110 -11.82 13.32 46.68
N THR A 111 -11.12 12.26 47.10
CA THR A 111 -11.46 11.43 48.27
C THR A 111 -10.23 11.19 49.14
N ALA A 112 -10.41 10.59 50.32
CA ALA A 112 -9.31 10.22 51.21
C ALA A 112 -8.54 8.96 50.74
N ASP A 113 -9.10 8.18 49.80
CA ASP A 113 -8.49 6.94 49.32
C ASP A 113 -7.69 7.17 48.03
N GLU A 114 -6.40 6.81 48.08
CA GLU A 114 -5.48 6.96 46.96
C GLU A 114 -5.84 6.09 45.75
N LYS A 115 -6.35 4.87 45.97
CA LYS A 115 -6.74 3.96 44.87
C LYS A 115 -7.94 4.50 44.12
N ILE A 116 -8.92 5.08 44.83
CA ILE A 116 -10.10 5.71 44.24
C ILE A 116 -9.69 6.95 43.44
N ASN A 117 -8.79 7.77 44.00
CA ASN A 117 -8.27 8.95 43.30
C ASN A 117 -7.51 8.57 42.00
N GLN A 118 -6.76 7.47 41.99
CA GLN A 118 -6.13 6.96 40.75
C GLN A 118 -7.17 6.55 39.70
N LEU A 119 -8.27 5.90 40.10
CA LEU A 119 -9.36 5.51 39.20
C LEU A 119 -10.11 6.74 38.65
N ILE A 120 -10.40 7.73 39.49
CA ILE A 120 -11.02 9.00 39.10
C ILE A 120 -10.14 9.70 38.07
N SER A 121 -8.85 9.83 38.35
CA SER A 121 -7.88 10.45 37.44
C SER A 121 -7.85 9.75 36.08
N ARG A 122 -7.83 8.41 36.06
CA ARG A 122 -7.87 7.62 34.82
C ARG A 122 -9.16 7.85 34.03
N VAL A 123 -10.31 7.91 34.71
CA VAL A 123 -11.61 8.10 34.07
C VAL A 123 -11.74 9.52 33.49
N ILE A 124 -11.33 10.55 34.23
CA ILE A 124 -11.31 11.94 33.75
C ILE A 124 -10.33 12.08 32.57
N HIS A 125 -9.16 11.45 32.63
CA HIS A 125 -8.20 11.45 31.53
C HIS A 125 -8.77 10.81 30.25
N ASN A 126 -9.40 9.64 30.37
CA ASN A 126 -10.07 8.97 29.25
C ASN A 126 -11.20 9.81 28.65
N PHE A 127 -11.99 10.48 29.50
CA PHE A 127 -13.00 11.43 29.04
C PHE A 127 -12.38 12.61 28.29
N SER A 128 -11.31 13.20 28.82
CA SER A 128 -10.61 14.33 28.18
C SER A 128 -10.12 13.96 26.77
N ILE A 129 -9.52 12.78 26.59
CA ILE A 129 -9.12 12.27 25.27
C ILE A 129 -10.32 12.21 24.33
N LYS A 130 -11.43 11.58 24.76
CA LYS A 130 -12.63 11.43 23.92
C LYS A 130 -13.35 12.74 23.64
N ALA A 131 -13.42 13.65 24.61
CA ALA A 131 -13.99 14.98 24.43
C ALA A 131 -13.16 15.81 23.43
N ASN A 132 -11.83 15.72 23.50
CA ASN A 132 -10.93 16.37 22.53
C ASN A 132 -11.06 15.78 21.13
N ASP A 133 -11.18 14.46 20.99
CA ASP A 133 -11.46 13.81 19.69
C ASP A 133 -12.77 14.32 19.08
N LEU A 134 -13.82 14.38 19.91
CA LEU A 134 -15.17 14.81 19.51
C LEU A 134 -15.18 16.29 19.09
N LEU A 135 -14.54 17.16 19.88
CA LEU A 135 -14.34 18.57 19.57
C LEU A 135 -13.50 18.77 18.30
N GLY A 136 -12.44 17.97 18.12
CA GLY A 136 -11.59 18.02 16.94
C GLY A 136 -12.33 17.63 15.66
N ASN A 137 -13.16 16.58 15.72
CA ASN A 137 -14.02 16.17 14.60
C ASN A 137 -15.06 17.24 14.27
N TYR A 138 -15.72 17.79 15.28
CA TYR A 138 -16.69 18.88 15.13
C TYR A 138 -16.05 20.12 14.49
N LYS A 139 -14.92 20.60 15.02
CA LYS A 139 -14.18 21.75 14.47
C LYS A 139 -13.75 21.50 13.03
N ARG A 140 -13.26 20.30 12.70
CA ARG A 140 -12.88 19.93 11.32
C ARG A 140 -14.08 19.97 10.38
N ARG A 141 -15.22 19.38 10.75
CA ARG A 141 -16.47 19.41 9.95
C ARG A 141 -16.98 20.85 9.78
N LYS A 142 -17.01 21.64 10.85
CA LYS A 142 -17.43 23.05 10.82
C LYS A 142 -16.51 23.92 9.96
N PHE A 143 -15.21 23.71 10.04
CA PHE A 143 -14.22 24.41 9.22
C PHE A 143 -14.37 24.06 7.75
N HIS A 144 -14.52 22.78 7.42
CA HIS A 144 -14.72 22.32 6.04
C HIS A 144 -15.98 22.90 5.41
N ILE A 145 -17.09 23.02 6.16
CA ILE A 145 -18.33 23.62 5.66
C ILE A 145 -18.18 25.14 5.49
N SER A 146 -17.52 25.83 6.43
CA SER A 146 -17.46 27.30 6.45
C SER A 146 -16.39 27.91 5.53
N VAL A 147 -15.25 27.25 5.36
CA VAL A 147 -14.12 27.70 4.52
C VAL A 147 -14.14 27.04 3.14
N GLY A 148 -14.70 25.83 3.05
CA GLY A 148 -14.61 24.99 1.85
C GLY A 148 -13.23 24.34 1.71
N ASP A 149 -13.02 23.72 0.57
CA ASP A 149 -11.77 23.01 0.27
C ASP A 149 -10.72 23.94 -0.33
N GLU A 150 -9.49 23.80 0.14
CA GLU A 150 -8.34 24.44 -0.49
C GLU A 150 -7.93 23.66 -1.73
N LEU A 151 -8.01 24.32 -2.89
CA LEU A 151 -7.64 23.76 -4.19
C LEU A 151 -6.47 24.56 -4.78
N PRO A 152 -5.54 23.92 -5.51
CA PRO A 152 -4.50 24.60 -6.26
C PRO A 152 -5.07 25.69 -7.18
N ALA A 153 -4.29 26.76 -7.39
CA ALA A 153 -4.69 27.86 -8.26
C ALA A 153 -5.04 27.34 -9.67
N GLY A 154 -6.17 27.79 -10.22
CA GLY A 154 -6.70 27.34 -11.51
C GLY A 154 -7.61 26.11 -11.45
N ILE A 155 -7.72 25.40 -10.33
CA ILE A 155 -8.63 24.26 -10.17
C ILE A 155 -9.93 24.70 -9.50
N VAL A 156 -11.05 24.63 -10.24
CA VAL A 156 -12.38 25.01 -9.75
C VAL A 156 -13.01 23.90 -8.90
N LYS A 157 -12.89 22.65 -9.34
CA LYS A 157 -13.39 21.45 -8.66
C LYS A 157 -12.39 20.30 -8.83
N LEU A 158 -12.31 19.45 -7.82
CA LEU A 158 -11.49 18.24 -7.84
C LEU A 158 -12.33 17.05 -7.40
N ALA A 159 -12.47 16.04 -8.24
CA ALA A 159 -13.10 14.77 -7.87
C ALA A 159 -12.02 13.76 -7.50
N LYS A 160 -12.09 13.18 -6.29
CA LYS A 160 -11.29 12.02 -5.89
C LYS A 160 -12.20 10.79 -5.83
N VAL A 161 -11.84 9.77 -6.59
CA VAL A 161 -12.53 8.47 -6.59
C VAL A 161 -11.56 7.43 -6.03
N TYR A 162 -11.94 6.82 -4.92
CA TYR A 162 -11.16 5.76 -4.30
C TYR A 162 -11.61 4.42 -4.87
N VAL A 163 -10.66 3.67 -5.45
CA VAL A 163 -10.93 2.37 -6.08
C VAL A 163 -10.14 1.31 -5.32
N ALA A 164 -10.85 0.34 -4.74
CA ALA A 164 -10.24 -0.83 -4.13
C ALA A 164 -10.10 -1.95 -5.16
N LYS A 165 -8.90 -2.54 -5.26
CA LYS A 165 -8.61 -3.68 -6.14
C LYS A 165 -8.00 -4.81 -5.32
N LYS A 166 -8.68 -5.96 -5.26
CA LYS A 166 -8.11 -7.20 -4.72
C LYS A 166 -7.29 -7.89 -5.80
N ARG A 167 -5.99 -8.09 -5.56
CA ARG A 167 -5.07 -8.75 -6.49
C ARG A 167 -4.69 -10.13 -5.97
N LYS A 168 -5.05 -11.19 -6.71
CA LYS A 168 -4.64 -12.57 -6.42
C LYS A 168 -3.18 -12.80 -6.83
N LEU A 169 -2.58 -13.89 -6.35
CA LEU A 169 -1.28 -14.37 -6.82
C LEU A 169 -1.39 -14.79 -8.29
N LYS A 170 -0.38 -14.46 -9.10
CA LYS A 170 -0.28 -14.85 -10.50
C LYS A 170 1.12 -15.36 -10.83
N VAL A 171 1.23 -16.10 -11.92
CA VAL A 171 2.51 -16.41 -12.58
C VAL A 171 3.22 -15.08 -12.90
N GLY A 172 4.50 -15.00 -12.58
CA GLY A 172 5.31 -13.79 -12.70
C GLY A 172 5.38 -12.91 -11.44
N ASP A 173 4.52 -13.14 -10.43
CA ASP A 173 4.63 -12.43 -9.15
C ASP A 173 5.90 -12.84 -8.39
N LYS A 174 6.52 -11.88 -7.71
CA LYS A 174 7.73 -12.12 -6.91
C LYS A 174 7.37 -12.52 -5.48
N MET A 175 7.92 -13.64 -5.02
CA MET A 175 7.80 -14.18 -3.67
C MET A 175 9.18 -14.26 -3.01
N ALA A 176 9.22 -14.32 -1.68
CA ALA A 176 10.46 -14.52 -0.93
C ALA A 176 10.22 -15.30 0.36
N GLY A 177 11.16 -16.15 0.75
CA GLY A 177 11.24 -16.62 2.14
C GLY A 177 11.99 -15.63 3.03
N ARG A 178 12.04 -15.92 4.34
CA ARG A 178 12.75 -15.10 5.33
C ARG A 178 14.28 -15.16 5.21
N HIS A 179 14.80 -16.20 4.55
CA HIS A 179 16.23 -16.49 4.42
C HIS A 179 16.85 -15.93 3.12
N GLY A 180 16.28 -14.87 2.55
CA GLY A 180 16.80 -14.23 1.34
C GLY A 180 16.58 -15.01 0.04
N ASN A 181 15.88 -16.14 0.08
CA ASN A 181 15.47 -16.93 -1.06
C ASN A 181 14.31 -16.25 -1.80
N LYS A 182 14.64 -15.39 -2.77
CA LYS A 182 13.68 -14.71 -3.64
C LYS A 182 13.43 -15.55 -4.90
N GLY A 183 12.19 -15.60 -5.35
CA GLY A 183 11.77 -16.32 -6.54
C GLY A 183 10.61 -15.63 -7.26
N ILE A 184 10.36 -16.07 -8.49
CA ILE A 184 9.17 -15.68 -9.26
C ILE A 184 8.30 -16.93 -9.36
N VAL A 185 6.98 -16.77 -9.21
CA VAL A 185 6.03 -17.88 -9.42
C VAL A 185 6.08 -18.29 -10.89
N ALA A 186 6.55 -19.50 -11.18
CA ALA A 186 6.71 -20.01 -12.54
C ALA A 186 5.41 -20.62 -13.09
N ASN A 187 4.71 -21.41 -12.28
CA ASN A 187 3.45 -22.05 -12.67
C ASN A 187 2.51 -22.17 -11.46
N ILE A 188 1.22 -22.24 -11.72
CA ILE A 188 0.17 -22.56 -10.73
C ILE A 188 -0.53 -23.80 -11.26
N VAL A 189 -0.28 -24.93 -10.61
CA VAL A 189 -0.85 -26.23 -11.00
C VAL A 189 -2.02 -26.60 -10.10
N ARG A 190 -2.76 -27.62 -10.49
CA ARG A 190 -3.88 -28.14 -9.70
C ARG A 190 -3.34 -29.02 -8.58
N GLN A 191 -4.16 -29.25 -7.56
CA GLN A 191 -3.75 -30.00 -6.38
C GLN A 191 -3.43 -31.47 -6.72
N GLU A 192 -4.17 -32.06 -7.67
CA GLU A 192 -3.95 -33.43 -8.14
C GLU A 192 -2.61 -33.63 -8.86
N ASP A 193 -2.03 -32.56 -9.43
CA ASP A 193 -0.77 -32.63 -10.15
C ASP A 193 0.44 -32.43 -9.21
N MET A 194 0.20 -32.14 -7.91
CA MET A 194 1.27 -31.86 -6.94
C MET A 194 1.80 -33.15 -6.30
N PRO A 195 3.12 -33.21 -6.00
CA PRO A 195 3.66 -34.29 -5.18
C PRO A 195 2.96 -34.40 -3.83
N PHE A 196 2.73 -35.62 -3.37
CA PHE A 196 2.01 -35.88 -2.12
C PHE A 196 2.74 -36.86 -1.20
N LEU A 197 2.42 -36.76 0.10
CA LEU A 197 2.94 -37.62 1.16
C LEU A 197 2.23 -38.97 1.21
N GLU A 198 2.77 -39.94 1.96
CA GLU A 198 2.13 -41.27 2.15
C GLU A 198 0.69 -41.19 2.69
N ASP A 199 0.37 -40.13 3.44
CA ASP A 199 -0.98 -39.88 3.96
C ASP A 199 -1.93 -39.23 2.94
N GLY A 200 -1.49 -39.03 1.70
CA GLY A 200 -2.24 -38.38 0.63
C GLY A 200 -2.18 -36.85 0.63
N THR A 201 -1.50 -36.23 1.60
CA THR A 201 -1.42 -34.76 1.70
C THR A 201 -0.50 -34.21 0.60
N PRO A 202 -1.01 -33.36 -0.31
CA PRO A 202 -0.17 -32.73 -1.33
C PRO A 202 0.65 -31.57 -0.75
N VAL A 203 1.81 -31.31 -1.34
CA VAL A 203 2.63 -30.15 -1.01
C VAL A 203 2.08 -28.89 -1.67
N ASP A 204 2.21 -27.73 -1.02
CA ASP A 204 1.73 -26.45 -1.58
C ASP A 204 2.73 -25.78 -2.53
N ILE A 205 4.04 -25.91 -2.24
CA ILE A 205 5.12 -25.22 -2.96
C ILE A 205 6.29 -26.18 -3.15
N VAL A 206 6.77 -26.30 -4.39
CA VAL A 206 8.00 -27.01 -4.72
C VAL A 206 9.13 -25.99 -4.93
N LEU A 207 10.20 -26.12 -4.14
CA LEU A 207 11.38 -25.25 -4.20
C LEU A 207 12.59 -25.99 -4.78
N ASN A 208 13.42 -25.25 -5.53
CA ASN A 208 14.65 -25.82 -6.09
C ASN A 208 15.75 -25.93 -5.00
N PRO A 209 16.28 -27.14 -4.71
CA PRO A 209 17.30 -27.33 -3.67
C PRO A 209 18.67 -26.74 -4.04
N LEU A 210 18.98 -26.55 -5.33
CA LEU A 210 20.30 -26.09 -5.79
C LEU A 210 20.67 -24.69 -5.28
N GLY A 211 19.67 -23.88 -4.92
CA GLY A 211 19.89 -22.55 -4.38
C GLY A 211 20.47 -22.53 -2.96
N VAL A 212 20.33 -23.63 -2.20
CA VAL A 212 20.74 -23.68 -0.79
C VAL A 212 22.26 -23.81 -0.64
N PRO A 213 22.95 -24.77 -1.30
CA PRO A 213 24.41 -24.87 -1.19
C PRO A 213 25.13 -23.65 -1.77
N SER A 214 24.63 -23.12 -2.90
CA SER A 214 25.24 -21.95 -3.57
C SER A 214 25.17 -20.67 -2.73
N ARG A 215 24.10 -20.49 -1.94
CA ARG A 215 23.90 -19.27 -1.12
C ARG A 215 24.22 -19.46 0.35
N MET A 216 24.53 -20.69 0.77
CA MET A 216 24.85 -21.07 2.16
C MET A 216 23.78 -20.64 3.18
N ASN A 217 22.51 -20.60 2.80
CA ASN A 217 21.40 -20.20 3.66
C ASN A 217 20.65 -21.42 4.23
N LEU A 218 21.37 -22.25 5.00
CA LEU A 218 20.88 -23.50 5.61
C LEU A 218 19.72 -23.30 6.59
N GLY A 219 19.60 -22.11 7.19
CA GLY A 219 18.52 -21.77 8.12
C GLY A 219 17.12 -22.07 7.60
N GLN A 220 16.90 -21.96 6.29
CA GLN A 220 15.59 -22.25 5.68
C GLN A 220 15.19 -23.73 5.83
N ILE A 221 16.15 -24.65 5.86
CA ILE A 221 15.91 -26.08 6.03
C ILE A 221 15.47 -26.33 7.47
N TYR A 222 16.21 -25.77 8.44
CA TYR A 222 15.86 -25.89 9.86
C TYR A 222 14.48 -25.27 10.17
N GLU A 223 14.17 -24.11 9.59
CA GLU A 223 12.84 -23.49 9.67
C GLU A 223 11.75 -24.44 9.14
N THR A 224 12.00 -25.04 7.96
CA THR A 224 11.05 -25.94 7.29
C THR A 224 10.73 -27.17 8.17
N VAL A 225 11.76 -27.79 8.73
CA VAL A 225 11.63 -29.00 9.57
C VAL A 225 10.95 -28.68 10.90
N LEU A 226 11.40 -27.64 11.62
CA LEU A 226 10.81 -27.25 12.89
C LEU A 226 9.37 -26.75 12.73
N GLY A 227 9.08 -26.04 11.63
CA GLY A 227 7.74 -25.60 11.28
C GLY A 227 6.77 -26.76 11.08
N TRP A 228 7.23 -27.88 10.51
CA TRP A 228 6.41 -29.08 10.35
C TRP A 228 6.04 -29.72 11.69
N ALA A 229 7.02 -29.86 12.60
CA ALA A 229 6.77 -30.34 13.96
C ALA A 229 5.78 -29.43 14.70
N GLY A 230 5.95 -28.11 14.58
CA GLY A 230 5.05 -27.12 15.20
C GLY A 230 3.62 -27.21 14.68
N GLN A 231 3.43 -27.43 13.38
CA GLN A 231 2.11 -27.62 12.78
C GLN A 231 1.42 -28.89 13.31
N LYS A 232 2.12 -30.03 13.39
CA LYS A 232 1.55 -31.29 13.89
C LYS A 232 1.20 -31.24 15.38
N LEU A 233 2.03 -30.57 16.19
CA LEU A 233 1.81 -30.42 17.63
C LEU A 233 0.88 -29.25 18.01
N GLY A 234 0.56 -28.36 17.06
CA GLY A 234 -0.23 -27.15 17.32
C GLY A 234 0.48 -26.10 18.17
N VAL A 235 1.82 -26.11 18.19
CA VAL A 235 2.65 -25.18 18.98
C VAL A 235 3.38 -24.17 18.09
N LYS A 236 3.74 -23.03 18.68
CA LYS A 236 4.54 -21.99 18.01
C LYS A 236 5.92 -21.92 18.66
N PHE A 237 6.95 -21.85 17.83
CA PHE A 237 8.33 -21.71 18.28
C PHE A 237 8.81 -20.26 18.15
N ALA A 238 9.64 -19.85 19.09
CA ALA A 238 10.43 -18.63 19.02
C ALA A 238 11.89 -19.02 19.19
N THR A 239 12.72 -18.74 18.17
CA THR A 239 14.15 -18.98 18.18
C THR A 239 14.88 -17.63 18.19
N PRO A 240 15.58 -17.27 19.26
CA PRO A 240 16.43 -16.08 19.30
C PRO A 240 17.46 -16.05 18.16
N ILE A 241 17.89 -14.85 17.77
CA ILE A 241 18.76 -14.65 16.59
C ILE A 241 20.16 -15.27 16.79
N PHE A 242 20.70 -15.17 18.00
CA PHE A 242 22.06 -15.62 18.34
C PHE A 242 22.11 -16.77 19.35
N ASP A 243 20.96 -17.20 19.86
CA ASP A 243 20.80 -18.31 20.80
C ASP A 243 19.64 -19.20 20.30
N GLY A 244 19.83 -19.71 19.09
CA GLY A 244 18.81 -20.46 18.36
C GLY A 244 18.79 -21.93 18.73
N ALA A 245 17.71 -22.63 18.34
CA ALA A 245 17.59 -24.06 18.55
C ALA A 245 18.72 -24.84 17.86
N THR A 246 19.32 -25.77 18.59
CA THR A 246 20.30 -26.71 18.07
C THR A 246 19.64 -27.78 17.19
N PRO A 247 20.38 -28.42 16.27
CA PRO A 247 19.82 -29.50 15.44
C PRO A 247 19.24 -30.66 16.26
N ASP A 248 19.83 -30.98 17.42
CA ASP A 248 19.36 -32.04 18.30
C ASP A 248 18.02 -31.68 18.96
N GLU A 249 17.88 -30.44 19.45
CA GLU A 249 16.61 -29.94 19.98
C GLU A 249 15.50 -29.95 18.90
N ILE A 250 15.83 -29.59 17.65
CA ILE A 250 14.88 -29.67 16.53
C ILE A 250 14.46 -31.14 16.31
N ASN A 251 15.40 -32.08 16.34
CA ASN A 251 15.10 -33.50 16.17
C ASN A 251 14.23 -34.05 17.31
N ASP A 252 14.46 -33.62 18.56
CA ASP A 252 13.60 -33.99 19.69
C ASP A 252 12.15 -33.52 19.50
N TRP A 253 11.96 -32.33 18.92
CA TRP A 253 10.63 -31.84 18.58
C TRP A 253 10.01 -32.60 17.41
N THR A 254 10.79 -32.99 16.39
CA THR A 254 10.26 -33.83 15.29
C THR A 254 9.83 -35.20 15.78
N ASP A 255 10.60 -35.81 16.69
CA ASP A 255 10.27 -37.12 17.27
C ASP A 255 8.97 -37.05 18.08
N LYS A 256 8.82 -36.01 18.92
CA LYS A 256 7.56 -35.74 19.64
C LYS A 256 6.36 -35.54 18.71
N ALA A 257 6.58 -34.95 17.55
CA ALA A 257 5.55 -34.69 16.55
C ALA A 257 5.23 -35.90 15.65
N GLY A 258 6.00 -36.99 15.74
CA GLY A 258 5.90 -38.14 14.83
C GLY A 258 6.32 -37.81 13.39
N VAL A 259 7.19 -36.81 13.21
CA VAL A 259 7.73 -36.39 11.90
C VAL A 259 9.14 -36.97 11.74
N PRO A 260 9.56 -37.41 10.54
CA PRO A 260 10.91 -37.92 10.31
C PRO A 260 11.98 -36.92 10.74
N ARG A 261 13.04 -37.41 11.41
CA ARG A 261 14.22 -36.61 11.73
C ARG A 261 14.79 -35.96 10.46
N SER A 262 15.24 -34.71 10.56
CA SER A 262 15.63 -33.88 9.40
C SER A 262 14.55 -33.62 8.34
N GLY A 263 13.28 -33.97 8.60
CA GLY A 263 12.14 -33.77 7.70
C GLY A 263 12.24 -34.47 6.34
N LYS A 264 13.10 -35.48 6.21
CA LYS A 264 13.26 -36.24 4.96
C LYS A 264 12.24 -37.36 4.90
N THR A 265 11.45 -37.38 3.83
CA THR A 265 10.45 -38.45 3.59
C THR A 265 10.31 -38.74 2.10
N TYR A 266 9.69 -39.86 1.77
CA TYR A 266 9.32 -40.16 0.39
C TYR A 266 8.08 -39.36 -0.02
N LEU A 267 8.06 -38.93 -1.27
CA LEU A 267 6.92 -38.33 -1.93
C LEU A 267 6.49 -39.22 -3.10
N TYR A 268 5.24 -39.07 -3.51
CA TYR A 268 4.66 -39.70 -4.68
C TYR A 268 4.34 -38.62 -5.71
N ASP A 269 4.53 -38.93 -6.98
CA ASP A 269 4.20 -38.04 -8.08
C ASP A 269 2.68 -37.98 -8.27
N GLY A 270 2.11 -36.77 -8.31
CA GLY A 270 0.67 -36.56 -8.51
C GLY A 270 0.19 -37.00 -9.89
N GLY A 271 1.06 -36.95 -10.91
CA GLY A 271 0.70 -37.33 -12.28
C GLY A 271 0.65 -38.84 -12.50
N THR A 272 1.65 -39.56 -12.01
CA THR A 272 1.80 -41.01 -12.22
C THR A 272 1.33 -41.87 -11.05
N GLY A 273 1.32 -41.31 -9.84
CA GLY A 273 1.11 -42.03 -8.58
C GLY A 273 2.35 -42.82 -8.12
N GLU A 274 3.45 -42.79 -8.87
CA GLU A 274 4.67 -43.53 -8.52
C GLU A 274 5.48 -42.82 -7.44
N ARG A 275 6.17 -43.59 -6.61
CA ARG A 275 7.05 -43.07 -5.57
C ARG A 275 8.35 -42.54 -6.17
N PHE A 276 8.81 -41.36 -5.73
CA PHE A 276 10.12 -40.86 -6.13
C PHE A 276 11.26 -41.75 -5.61
N HIS A 277 12.34 -41.83 -6.39
CA HIS A 277 13.53 -42.63 -6.07
C HIS A 277 14.28 -42.15 -4.82
N GLN A 278 14.29 -40.84 -4.56
CA GLN A 278 15.00 -40.22 -3.44
C GLN A 278 14.03 -39.52 -2.50
N THR A 279 14.35 -39.54 -1.20
CA THR A 279 13.63 -38.77 -0.20
C THR A 279 13.84 -37.28 -0.40
N ALA A 280 12.79 -36.48 -0.23
CA ALA A 280 12.85 -35.03 -0.24
C ALA A 280 12.65 -34.47 1.17
N THR A 281 13.20 -33.27 1.43
CA THR A 281 12.85 -32.53 2.65
C THR A 281 11.48 -31.91 2.47
N VAL A 282 10.56 -32.26 3.36
CA VAL A 282 9.21 -31.70 3.44
C VAL A 282 9.08 -30.93 4.75
N GLY A 283 8.25 -29.88 4.75
CA GLY A 283 7.86 -29.19 5.97
C GLY A 283 7.21 -27.85 5.70
N VAL A 284 7.19 -27.00 6.71
CA VAL A 284 6.45 -25.73 6.68
C VAL A 284 7.41 -24.56 6.80
N ILE A 285 7.48 -23.75 5.75
CA ILE A 285 8.32 -22.55 5.68
C ILE A 285 7.46 -21.29 5.57
N TYR A 286 7.88 -20.20 6.22
CA TYR A 286 7.17 -18.94 6.13
C TYR A 286 7.52 -18.18 4.85
N MET A 287 6.53 -18.04 3.97
CA MET A 287 6.68 -17.37 2.67
C MET A 287 5.97 -16.01 2.64
N LEU A 288 6.65 -15.02 2.05
CA LEU A 288 6.19 -13.65 1.89
C LEU A 288 5.89 -13.35 0.42
N LYS A 289 4.79 -12.65 0.18
CA LYS A 289 4.50 -12.02 -1.12
C LYS A 289 5.07 -10.62 -1.16
N LEU A 290 5.92 -10.33 -2.14
CA LEU A 290 6.49 -9.00 -2.31
C LEU A 290 5.54 -8.08 -3.09
N SER A 291 5.69 -6.77 -2.93
CA SER A 291 4.95 -5.76 -3.70
C SER A 291 5.31 -5.73 -5.19
N HIS A 292 6.30 -6.54 -5.61
CA HIS A 292 6.76 -6.62 -7.01
C HIS A 292 5.84 -7.53 -7.83
N MET A 293 4.69 -6.98 -8.20
CA MET A 293 3.65 -7.66 -8.98
C MET A 293 3.94 -7.63 -10.48
N VAL A 294 3.57 -8.70 -11.20
CA VAL A 294 3.77 -8.77 -12.66
C VAL A 294 2.96 -7.73 -13.42
N ASP A 295 1.70 -7.50 -13.01
CA ASP A 295 0.77 -6.55 -13.64
C ASP A 295 1.34 -5.10 -13.64
N ASP A 296 2.17 -4.77 -12.65
CA ASP A 296 2.77 -3.43 -12.54
C ASP A 296 4.00 -3.29 -13.46
N LYS A 297 4.66 -4.39 -13.83
CA LYS A 297 5.86 -4.39 -14.68
C LYS A 297 5.55 -4.56 -16.16
N MET A 298 4.54 -5.36 -16.50
CA MET A 298 4.18 -5.59 -17.90
C MET A 298 3.70 -4.29 -18.54
N HIS A 299 4.30 -3.94 -19.67
CA HIS A 299 3.98 -2.76 -20.46
C HIS A 299 4.34 -3.02 -21.91
N ALA A 300 3.46 -2.63 -22.83
CA ALA A 300 3.70 -2.69 -24.25
C ALA A 300 3.07 -1.45 -24.90
N ARG A 301 3.66 -1.01 -26.00
CA ARG A 301 3.12 0.09 -26.81
C ARG A 301 3.32 -0.23 -28.29
N SER A 302 2.38 0.24 -29.11
CA SER A 302 2.57 0.38 -30.54
C SER A 302 2.93 1.84 -30.86
N ILE A 303 1.97 2.74 -30.70
CA ILE A 303 2.12 4.20 -30.88
C ILE A 303 1.78 4.90 -29.57
N GLY A 304 2.35 6.07 -29.33
CA GLY A 304 2.07 6.86 -28.14
C GLY A 304 2.55 8.31 -28.29
N PRO A 305 2.60 9.07 -27.20
CA PRO A 305 3.08 10.45 -27.26
C PRO A 305 4.59 10.51 -27.55
N TYR A 306 4.98 11.63 -28.15
CA TYR A 306 6.35 11.96 -28.54
C TYR A 306 6.79 13.26 -27.86
N SER A 307 8.10 13.41 -27.67
CA SER A 307 8.71 14.65 -27.19
C SER A 307 8.51 15.77 -28.22
N LEU A 308 8.22 16.99 -27.76
CA LEU A 308 8.10 18.15 -28.64
C LEU A 308 9.45 18.57 -29.25
N ILE A 309 10.55 18.31 -28.54
CA ILE A 309 11.89 18.76 -28.94
C ILE A 309 12.50 17.76 -29.92
N THR A 310 12.74 16.54 -29.45
CA THR A 310 13.48 15.52 -30.22
C THR A 310 12.58 14.62 -31.07
N GLN A 311 11.26 14.77 -31.00
CA GLN A 311 10.29 13.90 -31.66
C GLN A 311 10.41 12.41 -31.30
N GLN A 312 11.17 12.06 -30.26
CA GLN A 312 11.33 10.69 -29.77
C GLN A 312 10.13 10.24 -28.92
N PRO A 313 9.82 8.94 -28.88
CA PRO A 313 8.81 8.39 -27.99
C PRO A 313 9.12 8.76 -26.52
N LEU A 314 8.10 9.19 -25.76
CA LEU A 314 8.30 9.50 -24.33
C LEU A 314 8.75 8.26 -23.54
N GLY A 315 9.37 8.47 -22.37
CA GLY A 315 9.82 7.41 -21.47
C GLY A 315 8.80 7.06 -20.38
N GLY A 316 8.80 5.81 -19.93
CA GLY A 316 8.07 5.38 -18.74
C GLY A 316 6.60 4.98 -18.97
N LYS A 317 6.16 3.96 -18.24
CA LYS A 317 4.82 3.35 -18.36
C LYS A 317 3.67 4.34 -18.18
N ALA A 318 3.80 5.29 -17.26
CA ALA A 318 2.73 6.26 -16.95
C ALA A 318 2.38 7.18 -18.13
N GLN A 319 3.33 7.42 -19.04
CA GLN A 319 3.16 8.27 -20.21
C GLN A 319 2.93 7.45 -21.49
N PHE A 320 2.60 6.15 -21.37
CA PHE A 320 2.64 5.21 -22.49
C PHE A 320 4.00 5.22 -23.21
N GLY A 321 5.07 5.37 -22.42
CA GLY A 321 6.42 5.53 -22.91
C GLY A 321 7.05 4.25 -23.47
N GLY A 322 8.10 4.40 -24.27
CA GLY A 322 8.80 3.33 -24.97
C GLY A 322 9.93 2.77 -24.14
N GLN A 323 10.38 1.59 -24.53
CA GLN A 323 11.61 1.04 -23.97
C GLN A 323 12.80 1.76 -24.60
N ARG A 324 13.74 2.17 -23.76
CA ARG A 324 14.99 2.74 -24.25
C ARG A 324 15.80 1.63 -24.91
N PHE A 325 16.15 1.86 -26.18
CA PHE A 325 17.19 1.10 -26.87
C PHE A 325 18.52 1.83 -26.60
N GLY A 326 19.41 1.20 -25.85
CA GLY A 326 20.65 1.81 -25.40
C GLY A 326 21.81 1.55 -26.35
N GLU A 327 22.94 2.17 -26.02
CA GLU A 327 24.18 2.06 -26.79
C GLU A 327 24.72 0.62 -26.84
N MET A 328 24.63 -0.13 -25.74
CA MET A 328 25.07 -1.53 -25.70
C MET A 328 24.21 -2.41 -26.60
N GLU A 329 22.91 -2.14 -26.72
CA GLU A 329 22.04 -2.86 -27.65
C GLU A 329 22.32 -2.51 -29.12
N VAL A 330 22.73 -1.26 -29.41
CA VAL A 330 23.22 -0.86 -30.73
C VAL A 330 24.48 -1.65 -31.10
N TRP A 331 25.49 -1.67 -30.23
CA TRP A 331 26.73 -2.43 -30.48
C TRP A 331 26.47 -3.91 -30.70
N ALA A 332 25.51 -4.49 -29.99
CA ALA A 332 25.12 -5.88 -30.19
C ALA A 332 24.61 -6.10 -31.62
N LEU A 333 23.73 -5.25 -32.14
CA LEU A 333 23.22 -5.36 -33.52
C LEU A 333 24.29 -5.09 -34.58
N GLU A 334 25.19 -4.15 -34.32
CA GLU A 334 26.35 -3.87 -35.18
C GLU A 334 27.27 -5.09 -35.29
N ALA A 335 27.55 -5.77 -34.17
CA ALA A 335 28.37 -6.98 -34.15
C ALA A 335 27.73 -8.14 -34.95
N PHE A 336 26.39 -8.20 -35.02
CA PHE A 336 25.68 -9.14 -35.88
C PHE A 336 25.62 -8.71 -37.36
N GLY A 337 26.05 -7.49 -37.70
CA GLY A 337 25.92 -6.94 -39.05
C GLY A 337 24.47 -6.65 -39.45
N ALA A 338 23.56 -6.48 -38.48
CA ALA A 338 22.13 -6.32 -38.72
C ALA A 338 21.75 -4.87 -39.09
N SER A 339 22.33 -4.35 -40.18
CA SER A 339 22.23 -2.95 -40.60
C SER A 339 20.79 -2.49 -40.85
N ASN A 340 19.97 -3.28 -41.56
CA ASN A 340 18.57 -2.92 -41.84
C ASN A 340 17.73 -2.84 -40.56
N ILE A 341 17.93 -3.76 -39.61
CA ILE A 341 17.20 -3.77 -38.32
C ILE A 341 17.61 -2.56 -37.48
N LEU A 342 18.91 -2.28 -37.42
CA LEU A 342 19.44 -1.13 -36.68
C LEU A 342 18.93 0.19 -37.26
N GLN A 343 18.95 0.32 -38.58
CA GLN A 343 18.43 1.49 -39.28
C GLN A 343 16.95 1.71 -38.95
N GLU A 344 16.12 0.67 -39.04
CA GLU A 344 14.68 0.75 -38.74
C GLU A 344 14.41 1.19 -37.28
N ILE A 345 15.15 0.63 -36.31
CA ILE A 345 15.00 0.94 -34.88
C ILE A 345 15.38 2.40 -34.58
N LEU A 346 16.47 2.88 -35.16
CA LEU A 346 16.99 4.22 -34.87
C LEU A 346 16.26 5.34 -35.62
N THR A 347 15.54 5.04 -36.70
CA THR A 347 14.89 6.04 -37.56
C THR A 347 13.35 5.93 -37.50
N VAL A 348 12.76 5.07 -38.32
CA VAL A 348 11.32 4.92 -38.56
C VAL A 348 10.55 4.54 -37.29
N LYS A 349 11.15 3.78 -36.38
CA LYS A 349 10.54 3.42 -35.09
C LYS A 349 10.73 4.48 -33.99
N SER A 350 11.54 5.51 -34.25
CA SER A 350 11.93 6.53 -33.27
C SER A 350 11.46 7.93 -33.69
N ASP A 351 12.34 8.72 -34.30
CA ASP A 351 12.24 10.17 -34.47
C ASP A 351 12.23 10.63 -35.93
N ASP A 352 12.17 9.72 -36.91
CA ASP A 352 11.78 10.08 -38.28
C ASP A 352 10.27 10.37 -38.33
N VAL A 353 9.91 11.65 -38.28
CA VAL A 353 8.51 12.11 -38.20
C VAL A 353 7.68 11.69 -39.41
N MET A 354 8.26 11.76 -40.61
CA MET A 354 7.56 11.41 -41.84
C MET A 354 7.63 9.91 -42.12
N GLY A 355 8.80 9.30 -41.90
CA GLY A 355 9.02 7.87 -42.09
C GLY A 355 8.12 7.02 -41.20
N ARG A 356 7.95 7.37 -39.91
CA ARG A 356 7.08 6.61 -39.01
C ARG A 356 5.62 6.58 -39.45
N ALA A 357 5.11 7.70 -39.98
CA ALA A 357 3.72 7.79 -40.44
C ALA A 357 3.50 6.96 -41.70
N LYS A 358 4.42 7.06 -42.68
CA LYS A 358 4.37 6.27 -43.90
C LYS A 358 4.57 4.77 -43.64
N ALA A 359 5.46 4.41 -42.72
CA ALA A 359 5.68 3.02 -42.35
C ALA A 359 4.43 2.41 -41.69
N TYR A 360 3.74 3.15 -40.84
CA TYR A 360 2.46 2.69 -40.30
C TYR A 360 1.42 2.48 -41.40
N GLU A 361 1.31 3.42 -42.35
CA GLU A 361 0.40 3.30 -43.49
C GLU A 361 0.74 2.09 -44.38
N ALA A 362 2.01 1.88 -44.68
CA ALA A 362 2.49 0.73 -45.45
C ALA A 362 2.16 -0.60 -44.75
N ILE A 363 2.37 -0.71 -43.44
CA ILE A 363 2.02 -1.91 -42.65
C ILE A 363 0.51 -2.19 -42.71
N VAL A 364 -0.33 -1.16 -42.64
CA VAL A 364 -1.80 -1.33 -42.73
C VAL A 364 -2.23 -1.77 -44.13
N LYS A 365 -1.57 -1.28 -45.18
CA LYS A 365 -1.86 -1.64 -46.58
C LYS A 365 -1.25 -2.96 -47.02
N GLY A 366 -0.26 -3.47 -46.28
CA GLY A 366 0.53 -4.64 -46.67
C GLY A 366 1.63 -4.32 -47.70
N ASP A 367 2.01 -3.04 -47.81
CA ASP A 367 3.07 -2.57 -48.70
C ASP A 367 4.44 -2.64 -48.01
N ASN A 368 5.52 -2.56 -48.81
CA ASN A 368 6.87 -2.48 -48.28
C ASN A 368 7.12 -1.16 -47.54
N ILE A 369 7.89 -1.24 -46.45
CA ILE A 369 8.27 -0.07 -45.64
C ILE A 369 9.17 0.84 -46.50
N PRO A 370 8.88 2.15 -46.58
CA PRO A 370 9.69 3.08 -47.37
C PRO A 370 11.08 3.30 -46.76
N GLU A 371 12.01 3.83 -47.55
CA GLU A 371 13.34 4.18 -47.07
C GLU A 371 13.29 5.24 -45.95
N PRO A 372 14.08 5.08 -44.87
CA PRO A 372 14.11 6.04 -43.78
C PRO A 372 14.75 7.37 -44.15
N GLY A 373 14.27 8.45 -43.53
CA GLY A 373 14.86 9.78 -43.59
C GLY A 373 15.89 10.04 -42.48
N ILE A 374 16.33 11.30 -42.40
CA ILE A 374 17.24 11.77 -41.35
C ILE A 374 16.47 11.91 -40.02
N PRO A 375 16.99 11.35 -38.90
CA PRO A 375 16.44 11.53 -37.57
C PRO A 375 16.30 13.01 -37.15
N GLU A 376 15.18 13.35 -36.51
CA GLU A 376 14.98 14.72 -36.04
C GLU A 376 15.97 15.12 -34.95
N SER A 377 16.44 14.18 -34.13
CA SER A 377 17.49 14.44 -33.14
C SER A 377 18.79 14.96 -33.76
N PHE A 378 19.13 14.53 -34.98
CA PHE A 378 20.28 15.04 -35.70
C PHE A 378 20.06 16.48 -36.20
N ASN A 379 18.85 16.80 -36.67
CA ASN A 379 18.49 18.18 -37.03
C ASN A 379 18.58 19.11 -35.82
N VAL A 380 18.08 18.67 -34.66
CA VAL A 380 18.18 19.41 -33.39
C VAL A 380 19.65 19.69 -33.05
N LEU A 381 20.53 18.69 -33.17
CA LEU A 381 21.96 18.86 -32.95
C LEU A 381 22.58 19.92 -33.89
N LEU A 382 22.25 19.88 -35.18
CA LEU A 382 22.73 20.88 -36.15
C LEU A 382 22.26 22.29 -35.77
N HIS A 383 21.01 22.44 -35.33
CA HIS A 383 20.48 23.72 -34.87
C HIS A 383 21.14 24.22 -33.58
N GLU A 384 21.45 23.33 -32.64
CA GLU A 384 22.20 23.66 -31.43
C GLU A 384 23.63 24.15 -31.75
N LEU A 385 24.33 23.47 -32.66
CA LEU A 385 25.66 23.90 -33.12
C LEU A 385 25.62 25.26 -33.82
N ARG A 386 24.62 25.51 -34.67
CA ARG A 386 24.41 26.83 -35.31
C ARG A 386 24.10 27.92 -34.29
N GLY A 387 23.42 27.59 -33.19
CA GLY A 387 23.21 28.49 -32.05
C GLY A 387 24.51 28.93 -31.37
N LEU A 388 25.59 28.15 -31.50
CA LEU A 388 26.94 28.49 -31.05
C LEU A 388 27.77 29.26 -32.09
N CYS A 389 27.14 29.74 -33.16
CA CYS A 389 27.79 30.38 -34.30
C CYS A 389 28.76 29.46 -35.08
N LEU A 390 28.55 28.14 -35.02
CA LEU A 390 29.29 27.19 -35.84
C LEU A 390 28.54 26.93 -37.15
N ASN A 391 29.21 27.08 -38.29
CA ASN A 391 28.63 26.75 -39.59
C ASN A 391 28.85 25.27 -39.92
N VAL A 392 27.78 24.48 -39.86
CA VAL A 392 27.78 23.05 -40.24
C VAL A 392 26.77 22.86 -41.38
N SER A 393 27.29 22.40 -42.52
CA SER A 393 26.52 21.98 -43.70
C SER A 393 26.66 20.47 -43.90
N MET A 394 25.62 19.86 -44.47
CA MET A 394 25.63 18.49 -44.96
C MET A 394 25.72 18.62 -46.48
N ASP A 395 26.81 18.14 -47.08
CA ASP A 395 27.01 18.14 -48.53
C ASP A 395 26.27 16.98 -49.22
#